data_AF-A0A1W1H5E0-F1
#
_entry.id   AF-A0A1W1H5E0-F1
#
_cell.length_a   1.000
_cell.length_b   1.000
_cell.length_c   1.000
_cell.angle_alpha   90.00
_cell.angle_beta   90.00
_cell.angle_gamma   90.00
#
_symmetry.space_group_name_H-M   'P 1'
#
loop_
_entity.id
_entity.type
_entity.pdbx_description
1 polymer ?
#
loop_
_entity_poly.entity_id
_entity_poly.type
_entity_poly.pdbx_seq_one_letter_code
_entity_poly.pdbx_strand_id
1 'polypeptide(L)'
;MADNFCFNANILRYIYGIVDFDQVDSINFFPFCVLMIKDGKMRIIMGTSSIITIVLLNISFCPDIANSFITLNQYIQNWEFSGFIFKVLRNYIQNYTSSSGSITRSIILILFTLLYSIVFFQFLKNKVLQDKNKDSGFNVLTDALFKIALIWTITTPTLYPWYALYLVALIPFNLKAHLNTTGTVLSWSLILSYKVLILYKITGEWAEMQDIITPLMIIGAPLAALILKTRSVFAVNRHD
;
A
#
# COMPACT_ATOMS: atom_id res chain seq x y z
N MET A 1 -11.79 0.38 34.94
CA MET A 1 -10.70 1.06 34.18
C MET A 1 -9.99 0.07 33.23
N ALA A 2 -10.73 -0.92 32.73
CA ALA A 2 -10.26 -1.95 31.79
C ALA A 2 -11.31 -2.18 30.67
N ASP A 3 -12.21 -1.21 30.45
CA ASP A 3 -13.50 -1.48 29.77
C ASP A 3 -13.59 -0.89 28.36
N ASN A 4 -12.56 -0.21 27.86
CA ASN A 4 -12.60 0.44 26.54
C ASN A 4 -11.86 -0.32 25.42
N PHE A 5 -11.56 -1.61 25.63
CA PHE A 5 -10.99 -2.49 24.59
C PHE A 5 -12.02 -3.41 23.93
N CYS A 6 -13.31 -3.22 24.21
CA CYS A 6 -14.39 -3.74 23.38
C CYS A 6 -14.53 -2.89 22.10
N PHE A 7 -13.48 -2.89 21.27
CA PHE A 7 -13.64 -2.55 19.86
C PHE A 7 -14.54 -3.64 19.28
N ASN A 8 -15.80 -3.27 19.12
CA ASN A 8 -16.96 -4.13 18.95
C ASN A 8 -16.69 -5.24 17.92
N ALA A 9 -16.45 -6.47 18.40
CA ALA A 9 -16.25 -7.65 17.55
C ALA A 9 -17.44 -7.88 16.59
N ASN A 10 -18.61 -7.33 16.91
CA ASN A 10 -19.78 -7.32 16.05
C ASN A 10 -19.63 -6.41 14.82
N ILE A 11 -18.85 -5.32 14.88
CA ILE A 11 -18.57 -4.47 13.71
C ILE A 11 -17.66 -5.21 12.74
N LEU A 12 -16.64 -5.91 13.23
CA LEU A 12 -15.81 -6.79 12.38
C LEU A 12 -16.65 -7.93 11.79
N ARG A 13 -17.53 -8.56 12.58
CA ARG A 13 -18.46 -9.60 12.07
C ARG A 13 -19.43 -9.09 11.01
N TYR A 14 -19.93 -7.86 11.14
CA TYR A 14 -20.85 -7.26 10.19
C TYR A 14 -20.16 -6.86 8.88
N ILE A 15 -18.88 -6.46 8.96
CA ILE A 15 -18.07 -6.08 7.79
C ILE A 15 -17.54 -7.32 7.05
N TYR A 16 -17.11 -8.36 7.77
CA TYR A 16 -16.60 -9.61 7.17
C TYR A 16 -17.70 -10.60 6.77
N GLY A 17 -18.95 -10.40 7.20
CA GLY A 17 -20.05 -11.33 6.95
C GLY A 17 -20.91 -11.03 5.72
N ILE A 18 -20.73 -9.86 5.07
CA ILE A 18 -21.65 -9.36 4.02
C ILE A 18 -20.95 -9.07 2.69
N VAL A 19 -19.63 -8.97 2.65
CA VAL A 19 -18.92 -8.49 1.46
C VAL A 19 -18.09 -9.61 0.85
N ASP A 20 -18.38 -9.94 -0.41
CA ASP A 20 -17.48 -10.76 -1.23
C ASP A 20 -16.07 -10.17 -1.12
N PHE A 21 -15.10 -11.01 -0.71
CA PHE A 21 -13.72 -10.59 -0.46
C PHE A 21 -13.05 -9.92 -1.68
N ASP A 22 -13.64 -10.06 -2.86
CA ASP A 22 -13.22 -9.42 -4.10
C ASP A 22 -13.54 -7.91 -4.16
N GLN A 23 -14.39 -7.38 -3.26
CA GLN A 23 -14.84 -5.97 -3.23
C GLN A 23 -14.63 -5.25 -1.89
N VAL A 24 -13.98 -5.86 -0.89
CA VAL A 24 -13.49 -5.11 0.29
C VAL A 24 -12.23 -4.34 -0.12
N ASP A 25 -12.42 -3.48 -1.11
CA ASP A 25 -11.41 -2.66 -1.74
C ASP A 25 -11.01 -1.61 -0.72
N SER A 26 -9.77 -1.69 -0.23
CA SER A 26 -8.79 -0.58 -0.24
C SER A 26 -9.17 0.74 0.41
N ILE A 27 -10.29 1.34 -0.02
CA ILE A 27 -10.95 2.54 0.49
C ILE A 27 -11.16 2.44 2.01
N ASN A 28 -11.42 1.24 2.54
CA ASN A 28 -11.61 1.07 3.97
C ASN A 28 -10.32 1.10 4.79
N PHE A 29 -9.15 0.83 4.19
CA PHE A 29 -7.92 0.67 4.96
C PHE A 29 -7.54 1.96 5.72
N PHE A 30 -7.55 3.11 5.04
CA PHE A 30 -7.05 4.36 5.60
C PHE A 30 -7.96 4.98 6.69
N PRO A 31 -9.29 5.04 6.53
CA PRO A 31 -10.19 5.46 7.61
C PRO A 31 -10.02 4.60 8.88
N PHE A 32 -9.86 3.28 8.72
CA PHE A 32 -9.60 2.39 9.86
C PHE A 32 -8.28 2.74 10.57
N CYS A 33 -7.22 3.02 9.82
CA CYS A 33 -5.93 3.43 10.38
C CYS A 33 -6.04 4.73 11.21
N VAL A 34 -6.79 5.71 10.71
CA VAL A 34 -7.05 6.99 11.41
C VAL A 34 -7.89 6.77 12.67
N LEU A 35 -8.85 5.82 12.64
CA LEU A 35 -9.69 5.47 13.79
C LEU A 35 -8.92 4.73 14.90
N MET A 36 -7.78 4.09 14.60
CA MET A 36 -6.93 3.44 15.60
C MET A 36 -6.19 4.44 16.52
N ILE A 37 -6.20 5.74 16.20
CA ILE A 37 -5.60 6.79 17.03
C ILE A 37 -6.56 7.16 18.16
N LYS A 38 -6.16 6.89 19.40
CA LYS A 38 -6.95 7.18 20.61
C LYS A 38 -7.05 8.68 20.90
N ASP A 39 -6.01 9.44 20.60
CA ASP A 39 -6.00 10.88 20.85
C ASP A 39 -6.78 11.61 19.74
N GLY A 40 -7.91 12.22 20.12
CA GLY A 40 -8.75 12.96 19.20
C GLY A 40 -8.04 14.12 18.50
N LYS A 41 -7.06 14.78 19.16
CA LYS A 41 -6.28 15.87 18.54
C LYS A 41 -5.35 15.33 17.48
N MET A 42 -4.63 14.25 17.78
CA MET A 42 -3.73 13.60 16.81
C MET A 42 -4.48 13.02 15.62
N ARG A 43 -5.69 12.51 15.84
CA ARG A 43 -6.57 12.05 14.76
C ARG A 43 -6.94 13.19 13.80
N ILE A 44 -7.30 14.36 14.33
CA ILE A 44 -7.60 15.54 13.51
C ILE A 44 -6.34 15.98 12.76
N ILE A 45 -5.21 16.12 13.45
CA ILE A 45 -3.93 16.51 12.82
C ILE A 45 -3.58 15.56 11.68
N MET A 46 -3.69 14.25 11.91
CA MET A 46 -3.39 13.25 10.90
C MET A 46 -4.34 13.34 9.72
N GLY A 47 -5.64 13.44 9.97
CA GLY A 47 -6.64 13.60 8.92
C GLY A 47 -6.38 14.85 8.07
N THR A 48 -6.20 16.01 8.71
CA THR A 48 -6.00 17.28 8.01
C THR A 48 -4.69 17.32 7.24
N SER A 49 -3.57 16.86 7.82
CA SER A 49 -2.28 16.89 7.12
C SER A 49 -2.19 15.84 6.00
N SER A 50 -2.90 14.71 6.10
CA SER A 50 -3.06 13.78 4.98
C SER A 50 -3.81 14.43 3.82
N ILE A 51 -4.94 15.09 4.10
CA ILE A 51 -5.74 15.80 3.09
C ILE A 51 -4.91 16.90 2.46
N ILE A 52 -4.23 17.73 3.27
CA ILE A 52 -3.35 18.80 2.77
C ILE A 52 -2.26 18.23 1.88
N THR A 53 -1.62 17.13 2.27
CA THR A 53 -0.56 16.49 1.46
C THR A 53 -1.09 16.01 0.12
N ILE A 54 -2.25 15.34 0.11
CA ILE A 54 -2.91 14.91 -1.13
C ILE A 54 -3.23 16.12 -2.00
N VAL A 55 -3.84 17.17 -1.44
CA VAL A 55 -4.20 18.38 -2.18
C VAL A 55 -2.97 19.07 -2.76
N LEU A 56 -1.93 19.28 -1.95
CA LEU A 56 -0.68 19.93 -2.39
C LEU A 56 0.00 19.15 -3.52
N LEU A 57 0.02 17.82 -3.44
CA LEU A 57 0.60 16.99 -4.50
C LEU A 57 -0.23 17.02 -5.78
N ASN A 58 -1.55 17.20 -5.68
CA ASN A 58 -2.45 17.26 -6.85
C ASN A 58 -2.56 18.67 -7.45
N ILE A 59 -2.26 19.74 -6.71
CA ILE A 59 -2.33 21.13 -7.21
C ILE A 59 -1.47 21.33 -8.46
N SER A 60 -0.26 20.75 -8.49
CA SER A 60 0.64 20.81 -9.64
C SER A 60 0.08 20.13 -10.89
N PHE A 61 -0.95 19.29 -10.74
CA PHE A 61 -1.59 18.51 -11.80
C PHE A 61 -3.07 18.90 -12.00
N CYS A 62 -3.51 20.04 -11.46
CA CYS A 62 -4.89 20.51 -11.54
C CYS A 62 -5.54 20.46 -12.94
N PRO A 63 -4.87 20.91 -14.05
CA PRO A 63 -5.48 20.82 -15.37
C PRO A 63 -5.73 19.37 -15.83
N ASP A 64 -4.99 18.41 -15.27
CA ASP A 64 -5.05 17.00 -15.64
C ASP A 64 -5.92 16.15 -14.70
N ILE A 65 -6.48 16.74 -13.63
CA ILE A 65 -7.38 16.02 -12.73
C ILE A 65 -8.62 15.52 -13.49
N ALA A 66 -9.15 16.27 -14.46
CA ALA A 66 -10.26 15.80 -15.28
C ALA A 66 -9.87 14.56 -16.12
N ASN A 67 -8.63 14.52 -16.61
CA ASN A 67 -8.07 13.36 -17.32
C ASN A 67 -7.94 12.14 -16.40
N SER A 68 -7.69 12.36 -15.10
CA SER A 68 -7.64 11.27 -14.11
C SER A 68 -8.98 10.55 -13.95
N PHE A 69 -10.12 11.26 -14.04
CA PHE A 69 -11.45 10.63 -13.96
C PHE A 69 -11.81 9.83 -15.21
N ILE A 70 -11.44 10.34 -16.39
CA ILE A 70 -11.57 9.60 -17.65
C ILE A 70 -10.73 8.33 -17.60
N THR A 71 -9.50 8.45 -17.10
CA THR A 71 -8.58 7.32 -16.89
C THR A 71 -9.14 6.31 -15.90
N LEU A 72 -9.70 6.78 -14.78
CA LEU A 72 -10.35 5.96 -13.78
C LEU A 72 -11.51 5.16 -14.40
N ASN A 73 -12.35 5.81 -15.19
CA ASN A 73 -13.43 5.15 -15.91
C ASN A 73 -12.92 4.06 -16.88
N GLN A 74 -11.81 4.32 -17.59
CA GLN A 74 -11.18 3.33 -18.45
C GLN A 74 -10.59 2.15 -17.66
N TYR A 75 -10.00 2.39 -16.49
CA TYR A 75 -9.50 1.34 -15.60
C TYR A 75 -10.63 0.48 -15.02
N ILE A 76 -11.77 1.09 -14.67
CA ILE A 76 -12.96 0.37 -14.19
C ILE A 76 -13.51 -0.54 -15.29
N GLN A 77 -13.39 -0.15 -16.57
CA GLN A 77 -13.94 -0.90 -17.70
C GLN A 77 -13.02 -2.03 -18.23
N ASN A 78 -11.70 -1.88 -18.19
CA ASN A 78 -10.72 -2.81 -18.80
C ASN A 78 -9.99 -3.67 -17.76
N TRP A 79 -10.76 -4.22 -16.84
CA TRP A 79 -10.35 -4.40 -15.46
C TRP A 79 -9.48 -5.64 -15.17
N GLU A 80 -8.18 -5.64 -15.52
CA GLU A 80 -7.22 -6.67 -15.04
C GLU A 80 -5.77 -6.17 -14.87
N PHE A 81 -5.55 -5.08 -14.12
CA PHE A 81 -4.19 -4.76 -13.65
C PHE A 81 -3.76 -5.73 -12.55
N SER A 82 -3.42 -6.95 -12.97
CA SER A 82 -3.00 -7.99 -12.07
C SER A 82 -1.62 -7.65 -11.53
N GLY A 83 -1.50 -7.54 -10.21
CA GLY A 83 -0.24 -7.23 -9.55
C GLY A 83 0.86 -8.18 -10.05
N PHE A 84 2.09 -7.66 -10.23
CA PHE A 84 3.21 -8.45 -10.77
C PHE A 84 3.37 -9.80 -10.06
N ILE A 85 3.30 -9.81 -8.72
CA ILE A 85 3.39 -11.03 -7.91
C ILE A 85 2.28 -12.01 -8.27
N PHE A 86 1.05 -11.52 -8.47
CA PHE A 86 -0.06 -12.35 -8.91
C PHE A 86 0.15 -12.90 -10.31
N LYS A 87 0.61 -12.09 -11.28
CA LYS A 87 0.91 -12.58 -12.65
C LYS A 87 1.99 -13.65 -12.64
N VAL A 88 3.10 -13.41 -11.94
CA VAL A 88 4.20 -14.37 -11.84
C VAL A 88 3.75 -15.67 -11.19
N LEU A 89 3.04 -15.60 -10.07
CA LEU A 89 2.54 -16.79 -9.39
C LEU A 89 1.46 -17.52 -10.21
N ARG A 90 0.54 -16.78 -10.86
CA ARG A 90 -0.49 -17.37 -11.72
C ARG A 90 0.13 -18.10 -12.89
N ASN A 91 1.07 -17.48 -13.61
CA ASN A 91 1.76 -18.12 -14.73
C ASN A 91 2.53 -19.37 -14.29
N TYR A 92 3.18 -19.31 -13.13
CA TYR A 92 3.88 -20.48 -12.57
C TYR A 92 2.91 -21.60 -12.22
N ILE A 93 1.82 -21.32 -11.49
CA ILE A 93 0.84 -22.32 -11.03
C ILE A 93 0.01 -22.89 -12.20
N GLN A 94 -0.32 -22.07 -13.19
CA GLN A 94 -1.09 -22.46 -14.37
C GLN A 94 -0.34 -23.51 -15.21
N ASN A 95 1.00 -23.52 -15.18
CA ASN A 95 1.80 -24.57 -15.83
C ASN A 95 1.65 -25.94 -15.15
N TYR A 96 1.24 -25.99 -13.88
CA TYR A 96 1.12 -27.24 -13.11
C TYR A 96 -0.33 -27.66 -12.86
N THR A 97 -1.28 -26.73 -12.96
CA THR A 97 -2.69 -26.98 -12.65
C THR A 97 -3.57 -26.19 -13.60
N SER A 98 -4.51 -26.86 -14.27
CA SER A 98 -5.55 -26.22 -15.08
C SER A 98 -6.55 -25.38 -14.27
N SER A 99 -6.31 -25.19 -12.97
CA SER A 99 -7.20 -24.54 -12.03
C SER A 99 -6.96 -23.03 -11.92
N SER A 100 -8.09 -22.34 -11.82
CA SER A 100 -8.33 -20.91 -11.76
C SER A 100 -7.44 -20.10 -10.82
N GLY A 101 -7.35 -18.78 -11.08
CA GLY A 101 -6.62 -17.80 -10.26
C GLY A 101 -7.00 -17.75 -8.77
N SER A 102 -8.00 -18.52 -8.31
CA SER A 102 -8.36 -18.69 -6.91
C SER A 102 -7.20 -19.23 -6.04
N ILE A 103 -6.42 -20.19 -6.55
CA ILE A 103 -5.25 -20.74 -5.82
C ILE A 103 -4.19 -19.65 -5.64
N THR A 104 -3.90 -18.89 -6.71
CA THR A 104 -2.96 -17.78 -6.66
C THR A 104 -3.42 -16.70 -5.67
N ARG A 105 -4.70 -16.33 -5.67
CA ARG A 105 -5.27 -15.38 -4.69
C ARG A 105 -5.10 -15.90 -3.26
N SER A 106 -5.35 -17.19 -3.02
CA SER A 106 -5.19 -17.82 -1.71
C SER A 106 -3.73 -17.78 -1.21
N ILE A 107 -2.76 -18.10 -2.07
CA ILE A 107 -1.34 -18.05 -1.73
C ILE A 107 -0.91 -16.63 -1.36
N ILE A 108 -1.35 -15.64 -2.15
CA ILE A 108 -1.06 -14.24 -1.89
C ILE A 108 -1.69 -13.76 -0.58
N LEU A 109 -2.93 -14.18 -0.30
CA LEU A 109 -3.60 -13.87 0.96
C LEU A 109 -2.83 -14.44 2.17
N ILE A 110 -2.33 -15.68 2.05
CA ILE A 110 -1.49 -16.30 3.07
C ILE A 110 -0.20 -15.49 3.27
N LEU A 111 0.47 -15.12 2.18
CA LEU A 111 1.69 -14.30 2.22
C LEU A 111 1.44 -12.95 2.88
N PHE A 112 0.36 -12.25 2.49
CA PHE A 112 -0.07 -11.00 3.11
C PHE A 112 -0.30 -11.18 4.61
N THR A 113 -1.05 -12.20 5.01
CA THR A 113 -1.40 -12.48 6.41
C THR A 113 -0.15 -12.75 7.26
N LEU A 114 0.82 -13.50 6.72
CA LEU A 114 2.10 -13.76 7.39
C LEU A 114 2.91 -12.47 7.59
N LEU A 115 3.08 -11.67 6.53
CA LEU A 115 3.82 -10.41 6.59
C LEU A 115 3.15 -9.39 7.52
N TYR A 116 1.83 -9.29 7.43
CA TYR A 116 1.01 -8.48 8.34
C TYR A 116 1.22 -8.90 9.80
N SER A 117 1.15 -10.20 10.08
CA SER A 117 1.35 -10.73 11.43
C SER A 117 2.74 -10.38 11.97
N ILE A 118 3.80 -10.51 11.14
CA ILE A 118 5.16 -10.13 11.53
C ILE A 118 5.23 -8.64 11.92
N VAL A 119 4.69 -7.74 11.10
CA VAL A 119 4.68 -6.31 11.40
C VAL A 119 3.85 -6.01 12.65
N PHE A 120 2.72 -6.68 12.82
CA PHE A 120 1.85 -6.53 13.99
C PHE A 120 2.54 -6.98 15.27
N PHE A 121 3.23 -8.13 15.28
CA PHE A 121 4.00 -8.59 16.43
C PHE A 121 5.18 -7.66 16.74
N GLN A 122 5.87 -7.14 15.72
CA GLN A 122 6.91 -6.11 15.91
C GLN A 122 6.33 -4.84 16.55
N PHE A 123 5.15 -4.40 16.11
CA PHE A 123 4.46 -3.26 16.70
C PHE A 123 4.12 -3.51 18.18
N LEU A 124 3.55 -4.68 18.52
CA LEU A 124 3.24 -5.04 19.91
C LEU A 124 4.50 -5.06 20.78
N LYS A 125 5.58 -5.69 20.31
CA LYS A 125 6.86 -5.74 21.02
C LYS A 125 7.41 -4.33 21.28
N ASN A 126 7.42 -3.48 20.25
CA ASN A 126 7.93 -2.11 20.35
C ASN A 126 7.07 -1.26 21.29
N LYS A 127 5.76 -1.47 21.31
CA LYS A 127 4.84 -0.78 22.22
C LYS A 127 5.10 -1.14 23.67
N VAL A 128 5.29 -2.42 23.99
CA VAL A 128 5.64 -2.87 25.35
C VAL A 128 6.98 -2.31 25.81
N LEU A 129 7.95 -2.19 24.89
CA LEU A 129 9.26 -1.58 25.19
C LEU A 129 9.16 -0.06 25.37
N GLN A 130 8.27 0.62 24.63
CA GLN A 130 8.06 2.06 24.74
C GLN A 130 7.30 2.50 25.98
N ASP A 131 6.45 1.67 26.60
CA ASP A 131 5.87 2.03 27.91
C ASP A 131 6.95 2.31 28.99
N LYS A 132 8.23 1.95 28.71
CA LYS A 132 9.39 2.27 29.56
C LYS A 132 10.16 3.53 29.15
N ASN A 133 10.08 3.97 27.90
CA ASN A 133 10.79 5.15 27.37
C ASN A 133 9.78 6.16 26.83
N LYS A 134 9.82 7.42 27.30
CA LYS A 134 8.88 8.53 26.98
C LYS A 134 8.76 8.92 25.49
N ASP A 135 9.22 8.10 24.55
CA ASP A 135 9.04 8.33 23.13
C ASP A 135 7.56 8.19 22.73
N SER A 136 7.13 9.07 21.82
CA SER A 136 5.75 9.13 21.36
C SER A 136 5.38 7.84 20.62
N GLY A 137 4.50 7.02 21.21
CA GLY A 137 3.93 5.80 20.58
C GLY A 137 3.28 6.03 19.21
N PHE A 138 3.02 7.29 18.87
CA PHE A 138 2.62 7.74 17.54
C PHE A 138 3.60 7.32 16.44
N ASN A 139 4.91 7.50 16.63
CA ASN A 139 5.91 7.18 15.60
C ASN A 139 5.99 5.67 15.31
N VAL A 140 5.75 4.84 16.34
CA VAL A 140 5.72 3.38 16.18
C VAL A 140 4.46 2.92 15.47
N LEU A 141 3.33 3.58 15.75
CA LEU A 141 2.08 3.34 15.05
C LEU A 141 2.19 3.72 13.56
N THR A 142 2.68 4.92 13.24
CA THR A 142 2.77 5.39 11.85
C THR A 142 3.74 4.55 11.03
N ASP A 143 4.86 4.11 11.62
CA ASP A 143 5.79 3.16 10.99
C ASP A 143 5.11 1.81 10.68
N ALA A 144 4.34 1.27 11.62
CA ALA A 144 3.60 0.02 11.41
C ALA A 144 2.54 0.16 10.31
N LEU A 145 1.75 1.25 10.35
CA LEU A 145 0.72 1.53 9.34
C LEU A 145 1.31 1.67 7.94
N PHE A 146 2.45 2.35 7.82
CA PHE A 146 3.14 2.52 6.55
C PHE A 146 3.65 1.18 6.01
N LYS A 147 4.26 0.33 6.85
CA LYS A 147 4.71 -1.01 6.45
C LYS A 147 3.55 -1.89 6.00
N ILE A 148 2.42 -1.84 6.72
CA ILE A 148 1.21 -2.58 6.35
C ILE A 148 0.68 -2.10 5.00
N ALA A 149 0.57 -0.78 4.80
CA ALA A 149 0.15 -0.20 3.53
C ALA A 149 1.05 -0.65 2.36
N LEU A 150 2.38 -0.68 2.59
CA LEU A 150 3.35 -1.11 1.60
C LEU A 150 3.21 -2.61 1.29
N ILE A 151 3.13 -3.45 2.32
CA ILE A 151 2.93 -4.91 2.16
C ILE A 151 1.64 -5.15 1.37
N TRP A 152 0.54 -4.49 1.77
CA TRP A 152 -0.75 -4.61 1.11
C TRP A 152 -0.69 -4.17 -0.36
N THR A 153 -0.01 -3.06 -0.66
CA THR A 153 0.18 -2.58 -2.04
C THR A 153 0.98 -3.57 -2.89
N ILE A 154 1.91 -4.32 -2.30
CA ILE A 154 2.72 -5.31 -3.03
C ILE A 154 1.95 -6.64 -3.21
N THR A 155 1.17 -7.04 -2.21
CA THR A 155 0.46 -8.33 -2.19
C THR A 155 -0.98 -8.22 -2.67
N THR A 156 -1.44 -7.08 -3.17
CA THR A 156 -2.78 -7.04 -3.76
C THR A 156 -2.78 -7.77 -5.11
N PRO A 157 -3.77 -8.65 -5.37
CA PRO A 157 -3.90 -9.28 -6.68
C PRO A 157 -4.20 -8.24 -7.78
N THR A 158 -4.76 -7.09 -7.41
CA THR A 158 -5.10 -5.97 -8.30
C THR A 158 -4.39 -4.71 -7.82
N LEU A 159 -3.46 -4.18 -8.62
CA LEU A 159 -2.67 -3.01 -8.23
C LEU A 159 -3.21 -1.77 -8.92
N TYR A 160 -3.91 -0.92 -8.18
CA TYR A 160 -4.43 0.32 -8.74
C TYR A 160 -3.52 1.50 -8.43
N PRO A 161 -3.42 2.48 -9.35
CA PRO A 161 -2.63 3.68 -9.12
C PRO A 161 -3.05 4.42 -7.83
N TRP A 162 -4.34 4.44 -7.49
CA TRP A 162 -4.83 5.15 -6.29
C TRP A 162 -4.43 4.49 -4.97
N TYR A 163 -3.94 3.24 -4.97
CA TYR A 163 -3.40 2.62 -3.76
C TYR A 163 -2.13 3.32 -3.27
N ALA A 164 -1.42 4.01 -4.17
CA ALA A 164 -0.34 4.92 -3.82
C ALA A 164 -0.78 6.02 -2.85
N LEU A 165 -2.05 6.46 -2.91
CA LEU A 165 -2.55 7.56 -2.08
C LEU A 165 -2.46 7.24 -0.59
N TYR A 166 -2.60 5.97 -0.21
CA TYR A 166 -2.42 5.57 1.20
C TYR A 166 -0.99 5.75 1.67
N LEU A 167 -0.01 5.40 0.83
CA LEU A 167 1.40 5.59 1.12
C LEU A 167 1.71 7.08 1.19
N VAL A 168 1.25 7.85 0.20
CA VAL A 168 1.41 9.31 0.12
C VAL A 168 0.83 10.01 1.35
N ALA A 169 -0.39 9.64 1.76
CA ALA A 169 -1.04 10.19 2.94
C ALA A 169 -0.25 9.92 4.23
N LEU A 170 0.49 8.82 4.29
CA LEU A 170 1.28 8.44 5.46
C LEU A 170 2.70 9.02 5.49
N ILE A 171 3.20 9.60 4.38
CA ILE A 171 4.54 10.22 4.28
C ILE A 171 4.80 11.26 5.38
N PRO A 172 3.89 12.21 5.68
CA PRO A 172 4.16 13.27 6.65
C PRO A 172 4.41 12.75 8.08
N PHE A 173 3.92 11.55 8.41
CA PHE A 173 3.95 11.01 9.78
C PHE A 173 5.03 9.97 10.00
N ASN A 174 5.69 9.51 8.93
CA ASN A 174 6.80 8.58 9.05
C ASN A 174 8.11 9.37 8.95
N LEU A 175 8.61 9.90 10.07
CA LEU A 175 9.88 10.64 10.08
C LEU A 175 11.11 9.75 9.82
N LYS A 176 10.95 8.41 9.77
CA LYS A 176 12.05 7.52 9.40
C LYS A 176 12.34 7.67 7.91
N ALA A 177 13.41 8.42 7.61
CA ALA A 177 13.86 8.77 6.27
C ALA A 177 14.01 7.57 5.29
N HIS A 178 14.18 6.34 5.77
CA HIS A 178 14.34 5.15 4.92
C HIS A 178 13.02 4.67 4.30
N LEU A 179 11.91 4.75 5.05
CA LEU A 179 10.60 4.34 4.57
C LEU A 179 9.99 5.42 3.66
N ASN A 180 10.23 6.71 3.96
CA ASN A 180 9.78 7.82 3.11
C ASN A 180 10.33 7.75 1.68
N THR A 181 11.62 7.47 1.50
CA THR A 181 12.19 7.35 0.14
C THR A 181 11.56 6.20 -0.62
N THR A 182 11.37 5.04 0.05
CA THR A 182 10.80 3.85 -0.58
C THR A 182 9.34 4.04 -0.97
N GLY A 183 8.51 4.57 -0.07
CA GLY A 183 7.10 4.85 -0.40
C GLY A 183 6.94 5.96 -1.41
N THR A 184 7.81 6.97 -1.41
CA THR A 184 7.80 8.02 -2.46
C THR A 184 8.14 7.42 -3.82
N VAL A 185 9.19 6.59 -3.89
CA VAL A 185 9.59 5.89 -5.13
C VAL A 185 8.50 4.92 -5.59
N LEU A 186 7.87 4.17 -4.68
CA LEU A 186 6.74 3.28 -4.99
C LEU A 186 5.50 4.07 -5.46
N SER A 187 5.23 5.23 -4.86
CA SER A 187 4.11 6.09 -5.27
C SER A 187 4.34 6.66 -6.67
N TRP A 188 5.59 7.03 -6.99
CA TRP A 188 5.98 7.43 -8.33
C TRP A 188 5.99 6.27 -9.32
N SER A 189 6.45 5.09 -8.91
CA SER A 189 6.50 3.94 -9.81
C SER A 189 5.08 3.49 -10.18
N LEU A 190 4.10 3.65 -9.29
CA LEU A 190 2.69 3.46 -9.61
C LEU A 190 2.17 4.42 -10.69
N ILE A 191 2.78 5.58 -10.91
CA ILE A 191 2.45 6.45 -12.06
C ILE A 191 2.87 5.79 -13.38
N LEU A 192 3.86 4.90 -13.40
CA LEU A 192 4.20 4.13 -14.60
C LEU A 192 3.06 3.20 -15.06
N SER A 193 2.10 2.88 -14.18
CA SER A 193 0.90 2.15 -14.62
C SER A 193 0.10 2.93 -15.67
N TYR A 194 0.16 4.27 -15.68
CA TYR A 194 -0.46 5.11 -16.72
C TYR A 194 0.17 4.93 -18.11
N LYS A 195 1.41 4.41 -18.20
CA LYS A 195 2.03 4.07 -19.49
C LYS A 195 1.17 3.05 -20.26
N VAL A 196 0.57 2.09 -19.56
CA VAL A 196 -0.33 1.11 -20.17
C VAL A 196 -1.56 1.79 -20.75
N LEU A 197 -2.05 2.84 -20.09
CA LEU A 197 -3.19 3.62 -20.57
C LEU A 197 -2.88 4.42 -21.84
N ILE A 198 -1.68 5.00 -21.91
CA ILE A 198 -1.21 5.71 -23.10
C ILE A 198 -1.15 4.75 -24.30
N LEU A 199 -0.56 3.57 -24.11
CA LEU A 199 -0.50 2.52 -25.13
C LEU A 199 -1.91 2.09 -25.56
N TYR A 200 -2.79 1.79 -24.60
CA TYR A 200 -4.17 1.42 -24.88
C TYR A 200 -4.91 2.48 -25.70
N LYS A 201 -4.74 3.77 -25.39
CA LYS A 201 -5.39 4.86 -26.12
C LYS A 201 -4.89 4.99 -27.56
N ILE A 202 -3.64 4.60 -27.84
CA ILE A 202 -3.03 4.69 -29.17
C ILE A 202 -3.36 3.44 -29.99
N THR A 203 -3.26 2.24 -29.41
CA THR A 203 -3.35 0.97 -30.13
C THR A 203 -4.72 0.30 -30.01
N GLY A 204 -5.55 0.70 -29.05
CA GLY A 204 -6.79 0.01 -28.69
C GLY A 204 -6.57 -1.33 -27.98
N GLU A 205 -5.32 -1.74 -27.79
CA GLU A 205 -4.96 -3.02 -27.18
C GLU A 205 -4.43 -2.82 -25.75
N TRP A 206 -4.88 -3.66 -24.83
CA TRP A 206 -4.45 -3.60 -23.44
C TRP A 206 -3.04 -4.18 -23.31
N ALA A 207 -2.02 -3.31 -23.30
CA ALA A 207 -0.61 -3.68 -23.39
C ALA A 207 -0.07 -4.54 -22.23
N GLU A 208 -0.86 -4.76 -21.18
CA GLU A 208 -0.46 -5.55 -20.01
C GLU A 208 -0.21 -7.04 -20.28
N MET A 209 -0.71 -7.59 -21.40
CA MET A 209 -0.40 -8.96 -21.81
C MET A 209 1.00 -9.10 -22.41
N GLN A 210 1.60 -8.00 -22.89
CA GLN A 210 2.86 -8.03 -23.64
C GLN A 210 4.02 -7.33 -22.89
N ASP A 211 3.74 -6.41 -21.96
CA ASP A 211 4.75 -5.63 -21.25
C ASP A 211 5.01 -6.13 -19.80
N ILE A 212 6.02 -6.99 -19.64
CA ILE A 212 6.52 -7.47 -18.33
C ILE A 212 7.36 -6.38 -17.62
N ILE A 213 7.92 -5.42 -18.36
CA ILE A 213 8.90 -4.46 -17.85
C ILE A 213 8.24 -3.43 -16.95
N THR A 214 7.06 -2.93 -17.33
CA THR A 214 6.31 -1.94 -16.52
C THR A 214 5.98 -2.45 -15.11
N PRO A 215 5.34 -3.62 -14.92
CA PRO A 215 5.08 -4.15 -13.58
C PRO A 215 6.36 -4.52 -12.81
N LEU A 216 7.44 -4.92 -13.51
CA LEU A 216 8.75 -5.11 -12.90
C LEU A 216 9.34 -3.80 -12.37
N MET A 217 9.23 -2.69 -13.12
CA MET A 217 9.73 -1.37 -12.68
C MET A 217 8.95 -0.84 -11.47
N ILE A 218 7.63 -1.11 -11.40
CA ILE A 218 6.78 -0.71 -10.27
C ILE A 218 7.34 -1.26 -8.95
N ILE A 219 7.81 -2.51 -8.95
CA ILE A 219 8.34 -3.19 -7.75
C ILE A 219 9.86 -3.01 -7.62
N GLY A 220 10.59 -3.09 -8.74
CA GLY A 220 12.05 -3.05 -8.80
C GLY A 220 12.62 -1.70 -8.37
N ALA A 221 11.97 -0.59 -8.72
CA ALA A 221 12.42 0.74 -8.32
C ALA A 221 12.44 0.94 -6.79
N PRO A 222 11.36 0.64 -6.04
CA PRO A 222 11.40 0.74 -4.57
C PRO A 222 12.34 -0.29 -3.92
N LEU A 223 12.49 -1.50 -4.48
CA LEU A 223 13.49 -2.46 -3.99
C LEU A 223 14.92 -1.96 -4.18
N ALA A 224 15.24 -1.39 -5.35
CA ALA A 224 16.55 -0.79 -5.61
C ALA A 224 16.81 0.39 -4.68
N ALA A 225 15.81 1.24 -4.42
CA ALA A 225 15.92 2.34 -3.47
C ALA A 225 16.21 1.84 -2.03
N LEU A 226 15.56 0.75 -1.60
CA LEU A 226 15.85 0.10 -0.32
C LEU A 226 17.30 -0.42 -0.26
N ILE A 227 17.75 -1.15 -1.29
CA ILE A 227 19.08 -1.77 -1.34
C ILE A 227 20.20 -0.71 -1.37
N LEU A 228 20.03 0.34 -2.18
CA LEU A 228 21.02 1.42 -2.28
C LEU A 228 21.16 2.17 -0.96
N LYS A 229 20.06 2.34 -0.22
CA LYS A 229 20.06 3.08 1.04
C LYS A 229 20.51 2.25 2.23
N THR A 230 20.28 0.94 2.27
CA THR A 230 20.92 0.09 3.29
C THR A 230 22.44 0.11 3.12
N ARG A 231 22.94 0.05 1.88
CA ARG A 231 24.38 0.18 1.59
C ARG A 231 24.97 1.52 2.05
N SER A 232 24.24 2.63 1.89
CA SER A 232 24.74 3.94 2.35
C SER A 232 24.84 4.04 3.87
N VAL A 233 23.89 3.45 4.62
CA VAL A 233 23.96 3.41 6.10
C VAL A 233 25.15 2.58 6.59
N PHE A 234 25.41 1.44 5.96
CA PHE A 234 26.57 0.61 6.30
C PHE A 234 27.91 1.24 5.90
N ALA A 235 27.94 2.13 4.91
CA ALA A 235 29.14 2.85 4.52
C ALA A 235 29.50 3.98 5.50
N VAL A 236 28.50 4.68 6.05
CA VAL A 236 28.72 5.74 7.05
C VAL A 236 29.24 5.16 8.37
N ASN A 237 28.68 4.05 8.84
CA ASN A 237 29.11 3.39 10.09
C ASN A 237 30.48 2.69 10.01
N ARG A 238 31.19 2.71 8.87
CA ARG A 238 32.57 2.18 8.76
C ARG A 238 33.64 3.25 8.92
N HIS A 239 33.26 4.52 8.98
CA HIS A 239 34.19 5.65 9.10
C HIS A 239 34.18 6.31 10.48
N ASP A 240 33.40 5.76 11.42
CA ASP A 240 33.41 6.06 12.86
C ASP A 240 33.99 4.88 13.64
#